data_AF-A0A9E3NX53-F1
#
_entry.id   AF-A0A9E3NX53-F1
#
_cell.length_a   1.000
_cell.length_b   1.000
_cell.length_c   1.000
_cell.angle_alpha   90.00
_cell.angle_beta   90.00
_cell.angle_gamma   90.00
#
_symmetry.space_group_name_H-M   'P 1'
#
loop_
_entity.id
_entity.type
_entity.pdbx_description
1 polymer ?
#
loop_
_entity_poly.entity_id
_entity_poly.type
_entity_poly.pdbx_seq_one_letter_code
_entity_poly.pdbx_strand_id
1 'polypeptide(L)'
;MRARLARASAKGFRLLHFSVQQNHLHIVAEADDKTSLARGVQRLLSTVAMTVNAIARRSGKLWRDRYHREDLATPSQVRNAYVYVLFNDRRHALHRAYFTEPELATFDACSSAAWFSGWAPRAGPAEHDVARAGPSIVASARTWLATTGWRKRGLLRIWEVPRAR
;
A
#
# COMPACT_ATOMS: atom_id res chain seq x y z
N MET A 1 -15.08 6.34 -4.90
CA MET A 1 -14.14 5.25 -4.50
C MET A 1 -13.34 5.62 -3.25
N ARG A 2 -12.52 6.68 -3.30
CA ARG A 2 -11.62 7.14 -2.23
C ARG A 2 -12.25 7.20 -0.82
N ALA A 3 -13.38 7.90 -0.65
CA ALA A 3 -14.07 7.98 0.64
C ALA A 3 -14.56 6.62 1.19
N ARG A 4 -14.91 5.67 0.34
CA ARG A 4 -15.33 4.32 0.77
C ARG A 4 -14.13 3.47 1.20
N LEU A 5 -12.98 3.63 0.55
CA LEU A 5 -11.73 2.98 0.96
C LEU A 5 -11.23 3.52 2.30
N ALA A 6 -11.30 4.83 2.52
CA ALA A 6 -10.98 5.43 3.82
C ALA A 6 -11.86 4.86 4.95
N ARG A 7 -13.16 4.63 4.68
CA ARG A 7 -14.10 4.00 5.63
C ARG A 7 -13.82 2.53 5.92
N ALA A 8 -12.98 1.85 5.13
CA ALA A 8 -12.55 0.48 5.46
C ALA A 8 -11.77 0.47 6.78
N SER A 9 -11.03 1.55 7.07
CA SER A 9 -10.33 1.80 8.32
C SER A 9 -11.32 2.17 9.44
N ALA A 10 -12.02 1.16 9.94
CA ALA A 10 -13.02 1.29 10.99
C ALA A 10 -13.02 0.05 11.89
N LYS A 11 -13.56 0.19 13.10
CA LYS A 11 -13.79 -0.92 14.04
C LYS A 11 -12.53 -1.76 14.27
N GLY A 12 -11.45 -1.10 14.69
CA GLY A 12 -10.18 -1.76 15.02
C GLY A 12 -9.36 -2.26 13.83
N PHE A 13 -9.65 -1.82 12.60
CA PHE A 13 -8.80 -2.07 11.41
C PHE A 13 -8.33 -0.75 10.81
N ARG A 14 -7.08 -0.72 10.32
CA ARG A 14 -6.44 0.44 9.70
C ARG A 14 -5.68 0.02 8.46
N LEU A 15 -6.09 0.50 7.29
CA LEU A 15 -5.28 0.41 6.09
C LEU A 15 -4.16 1.45 6.16
N LEU A 16 -2.90 1.00 6.26
CA LEU A 16 -1.74 1.90 6.36
C LEU A 16 -1.16 2.22 4.99
N HIS A 17 -0.93 1.20 4.17
CA HIS A 17 -0.35 1.35 2.83
C HIS A 17 -0.99 0.36 1.87
N PHE A 18 -0.97 0.69 0.58
CA PHE A 18 -1.39 -0.20 -0.48
C PHE A 18 -0.66 0.08 -1.80
N SER A 19 -0.66 -0.91 -2.69
CA SER A 19 -0.41 -0.76 -4.12
C SER A 19 -1.38 -1.64 -4.90
N VAL A 20 -2.03 -1.04 -5.90
CA VAL A 20 -2.94 -1.72 -6.82
C VAL A 20 -2.18 -2.10 -8.07
N GLN A 21 -2.24 -3.36 -8.46
CA GLN A 21 -1.64 -3.86 -9.68
C GLN A 21 -2.68 -4.48 -10.59
N GLN A 22 -2.30 -4.82 -11.82
CA GLN A 22 -3.25 -5.30 -12.84
C GLN A 22 -4.05 -6.52 -12.39
N ASN A 23 -3.45 -7.42 -11.61
CA ASN A 23 -4.07 -8.68 -11.18
C ASN A 23 -4.07 -8.91 -9.65
N HIS A 24 -3.51 -8.00 -8.84
CA HIS A 24 -3.49 -8.17 -7.39
C HIS A 24 -3.42 -6.83 -6.63
N LEU A 25 -3.76 -6.89 -5.34
CA LEU A 25 -3.73 -5.78 -4.40
C LEU A 25 -2.80 -6.13 -3.24
N HIS A 26 -1.77 -5.31 -3.02
CA HIS A 26 -0.92 -5.39 -1.83
C HIS A 26 -1.37 -4.39 -0.79
N ILE A 27 -1.40 -4.80 0.48
CA ILE A 27 -1.74 -3.92 1.60
C ILE A 27 -0.82 -4.13 2.79
N VAL A 28 -0.58 -3.06 3.54
CA VAL A 28 -0.12 -3.12 4.93
C VAL A 28 -1.22 -2.54 5.80
N ALA A 29 -1.56 -3.24 6.89
CA ALA A 29 -2.63 -2.85 7.78
C ALA A 29 -2.29 -3.16 9.25
N GLU A 30 -2.90 -2.40 10.15
CA GLU A 30 -2.97 -2.72 11.58
C GLU A 30 -4.37 -3.20 11.91
N ALA A 31 -4.46 -4.11 12.87
CA ALA A 31 -5.72 -4.50 13.47
C ALA A 31 -5.55 -4.78 14.97
N ASP A 32 -6.59 -4.47 15.75
CA ASP A 32 -6.59 -4.68 17.20
C ASP A 32 -6.61 -6.20 17.55
N ASP A 33 -7.24 -7.00 16.69
CA ASP A 33 -7.37 -8.45 16.86
C ASP A 33 -7.64 -9.17 15.52
N LYS A 34 -7.65 -10.51 15.54
CA LYS A 34 -7.86 -11.37 14.36
C LYS A 34 -9.23 -11.15 13.70
N THR A 35 -10.26 -10.88 14.49
CA THR A 35 -11.64 -10.63 14.02
C THR A 35 -11.73 -9.27 13.33
N SER A 36 -11.14 -8.25 13.94
CA SER A 36 -11.05 -6.89 13.39
C SER A 36 -10.29 -6.89 12.06
N LEU A 37 -9.19 -7.65 11.96
CA LEU A 37 -8.47 -7.87 10.71
C LEU A 37 -9.35 -8.52 9.64
N ALA A 38 -9.94 -9.68 9.93
CA ALA A 38 -10.73 -10.44 8.96
C ALA A 38 -11.90 -9.61 8.42
N ARG A 39 -12.64 -8.94 9.31
CA ARG A 39 -13.76 -8.07 8.93
C ARG A 39 -13.29 -6.83 8.17
N GLY A 40 -12.16 -6.25 8.53
CA GLY A 40 -11.55 -5.11 7.84
C GLY A 40 -11.18 -5.44 6.40
N VAL A 41 -10.44 -6.54 6.21
CA VAL A 41 -10.07 -7.04 4.88
C VAL A 41 -11.31 -7.36 4.05
N GLN A 42 -12.30 -8.04 4.62
CA GLN A 42 -13.55 -8.33 3.92
C GLN A 42 -14.25 -7.06 3.43
N ARG A 43 -14.39 -6.03 4.28
CA ARG A 43 -14.98 -4.74 3.89
C ARG A 43 -14.18 -4.06 2.77
N LEU A 44 -12.85 -4.07 2.87
CA LEU A 44 -11.97 -3.49 1.86
C LEU A 44 -12.15 -4.17 0.51
N LEU A 45 -12.04 -5.51 0.48
CA LEU A 45 -12.14 -6.31 -0.74
C LEU A 45 -13.54 -6.19 -1.38
N SER A 46 -14.61 -6.20 -0.58
CA SER A 46 -15.97 -5.98 -1.08
C SER A 46 -16.13 -4.58 -1.66
N THR A 47 -15.59 -3.55 -1.01
CA THR A 47 -15.66 -2.17 -1.49
C THR A 47 -14.96 -2.01 -2.85
N VAL A 48 -13.78 -2.61 -2.99
CA VAL A 48 -13.05 -2.62 -4.25
C VAL A 48 -13.82 -3.39 -5.32
N ALA A 49 -14.31 -4.59 -5.02
CA ALA A 49 -15.10 -5.40 -5.95
C ALA A 49 -16.32 -4.67 -6.47
N MET A 50 -17.12 -4.08 -5.57
CA MET A 50 -18.30 -3.29 -5.95
C MET A 50 -17.93 -2.10 -6.83
N THR A 51 -16.83 -1.42 -6.53
CA THR A 51 -16.41 -0.24 -7.29
C THR A 51 -15.90 -0.60 -8.68
N VAL A 52 -15.05 -1.62 -8.79
CA VAL A 52 -14.54 -2.10 -10.08
C VAL A 52 -15.69 -2.62 -10.95
N ASN A 53 -16.61 -3.39 -10.36
CA ASN A 53 -17.80 -3.89 -11.06
C ASN A 53 -18.66 -2.75 -11.61
N ALA A 54 -18.92 -1.72 -10.80
CA ALA A 54 -19.68 -0.55 -11.23
C ALA A 54 -19.00 0.21 -12.38
N ILE A 55 -17.68 0.43 -12.30
CA ILE A 55 -16.91 1.10 -13.36
C ILE A 55 -16.93 0.28 -14.65
N ALA A 56 -16.70 -1.03 -14.55
CA ALA A 56 -16.68 -1.94 -15.69
C ALA A 56 -18.08 -2.36 -16.17
N ARG A 57 -19.16 -1.79 -15.60
CA ARG A 57 -20.56 -2.16 -15.89
C ARG A 57 -20.81 -3.67 -15.89
N ARG A 58 -20.16 -4.39 -14.97
CA ARG A 58 -20.26 -5.83 -14.81
C ARG A 58 -20.74 -6.19 -13.40
N SER A 59 -21.13 -7.43 -13.22
CA SER A 59 -21.44 -8.00 -11.90
C SER A 59 -20.59 -9.27 -11.65
N GLY A 60 -20.72 -9.85 -10.46
CA GLY A 60 -20.04 -11.10 -10.10
C GLY A 60 -18.72 -10.93 -9.36
N LYS A 61 -18.01 -12.05 -9.19
CA LYS A 61 -16.78 -12.10 -8.39
C LYS A 61 -15.66 -11.27 -9.04
N LEU A 62 -14.91 -10.53 -8.22
CA LEU A 62 -13.65 -9.89 -8.61
C LEU A 62 -12.45 -10.72 -8.15
N TRP A 63 -12.52 -11.25 -6.92
CA TRP A 63 -11.43 -11.99 -6.30
C TRP A 63 -11.61 -13.50 -6.54
N ARG A 64 -10.55 -14.18 -6.98
CA ARG A 64 -10.52 -15.64 -7.15
C ARG A 64 -10.24 -16.36 -5.83
N ASP A 65 -9.27 -15.86 -5.06
CA ASP A 65 -8.72 -16.55 -3.90
C ASP A 65 -8.85 -15.74 -2.61
N ARG A 66 -8.49 -16.39 -1.49
CA ARG A 66 -8.27 -15.73 -0.21
C ARG A 66 -7.02 -14.84 -0.27
N TYR A 67 -6.92 -13.89 0.66
CA TYR A 67 -5.72 -13.08 0.81
C TYR A 67 -4.58 -13.90 1.42
N HIS A 68 -3.35 -13.63 0.98
CA HIS A 68 -2.14 -14.09 1.67
C HIS A 68 -1.83 -13.15 2.85
N ARG A 69 -1.37 -13.70 3.97
CA ARG A 69 -1.08 -12.95 5.19
C ARG A 69 0.32 -13.26 5.70
N GLU A 70 1.03 -12.22 6.08
CA GLU A 70 2.29 -12.27 6.80
C GLU A 70 2.23 -11.29 7.97
N ASP A 71 2.47 -11.76 9.19
CA ASP A 71 2.50 -10.92 10.38
C ASP A 71 3.89 -10.30 10.56
N LEU A 72 3.96 -8.97 10.62
CA LEU A 72 5.21 -8.22 10.70
C LEU A 72 5.61 -8.05 12.17
N ALA A 73 6.59 -8.83 12.62
CA ALA A 73 7.00 -8.88 14.03
C ALA A 73 8.20 -7.98 14.38
N THR A 74 8.96 -7.51 13.37
CA THR A 74 10.20 -6.77 13.58
C THR A 74 10.24 -5.46 12.81
N PRO A 75 11.04 -4.46 13.28
CA PRO A 75 11.28 -3.23 12.53
C PRO A 75 11.75 -3.44 11.09
N SER A 76 12.62 -4.44 10.87
CA SER A 76 13.14 -4.76 9.54
C SER A 76 12.04 -5.33 8.63
N GLN A 77 11.17 -6.21 9.15
CA GLN A 77 10.02 -6.72 8.40
C GLN A 77 9.07 -5.59 8.01
N VAL A 78 8.76 -4.66 8.93
CA VAL A 78 7.90 -3.51 8.61
C VAL A 78 8.52 -2.62 7.53
N ARG A 79 9.80 -2.27 7.66
CA ARG A 79 10.48 -1.45 6.65
C ARG A 79 10.46 -2.15 5.28
N ASN A 80 10.79 -3.44 5.24
CA ASN A 80 10.81 -4.21 4.00
C ASN A 80 9.41 -4.34 3.41
N ALA A 81 8.37 -4.50 4.23
CA ALA A 81 6.98 -4.51 3.76
C ALA A 81 6.57 -3.16 3.17
N TYR A 82 6.99 -2.03 3.75
CA TYR A 82 6.72 -0.71 3.18
C TYR A 82 7.41 -0.53 1.82
N VAL A 83 8.70 -0.87 1.72
CA VAL A 83 9.44 -0.85 0.44
C VAL A 83 8.73 -1.74 -0.58
N TYR A 84 8.37 -2.96 -0.19
CA TYR A 84 7.68 -3.90 -1.04
C TYR A 84 6.35 -3.32 -1.52
N VAL A 85 5.44 -2.94 -0.62
CA VAL A 85 4.11 -2.46 -1.01
C VAL A 85 4.17 -1.16 -1.80
N LEU A 86 5.06 -0.22 -1.48
CA LEU A 86 5.12 1.07 -2.17
C LEU A 86 5.83 1.01 -3.54
N PHE A 87 6.69 0.01 -3.77
CA PHE A 87 7.51 -0.10 -4.98
C PHE A 87 7.43 -1.46 -5.69
N ASN A 88 6.40 -2.27 -5.43
CA ASN A 88 6.27 -3.58 -6.06
C ASN A 88 6.00 -3.47 -7.57
N ASP A 89 5.45 -2.36 -8.05
CA ASP A 89 5.29 -2.06 -9.47
C ASP A 89 6.61 -2.18 -10.22
N ARG A 90 7.71 -1.71 -9.61
CA ARG A 90 9.07 -1.80 -10.16
C ARG A 90 9.56 -3.21 -10.35
N ARG A 91 9.14 -4.16 -9.50
CA ARG A 91 9.51 -5.56 -9.68
C ARG A 91 8.88 -6.13 -10.95
N HIS A 92 7.62 -5.81 -11.23
CA HIS A 92 6.96 -6.20 -12.49
C HIS A 92 7.57 -5.51 -13.70
N ALA A 93 8.04 -4.30 -13.48
CA ALA A 93 8.76 -3.51 -14.46
C ALA A 93 10.15 -4.11 -14.79
N LEU A 94 10.95 -4.46 -13.78
CA LEU A 94 12.26 -5.10 -13.92
C LEU A 94 12.18 -6.45 -14.64
N HIS A 95 11.14 -7.25 -14.40
CA HIS A 95 10.89 -8.48 -15.15
C HIS A 95 10.59 -8.26 -16.65
N ARG A 96 10.25 -7.03 -17.05
CA ARG A 96 9.99 -6.65 -18.45
C ARG A 96 11.20 -6.01 -19.16
N ALA A 97 12.39 -6.01 -18.55
CA ALA A 97 13.69 -5.70 -19.18
C ALA A 97 13.91 -4.28 -19.75
N TYR A 98 13.07 -3.29 -19.43
CA TYR A 98 13.24 -1.91 -19.93
C TYR A 98 13.09 -0.89 -18.81
N PHE A 99 14.17 -0.54 -18.10
CA PHE A 99 14.15 0.64 -17.23
C PHE A 99 15.44 1.46 -17.32
N THR A 100 15.26 2.77 -17.47
CA THR A 100 16.29 3.79 -17.25
C THR A 100 16.09 4.40 -15.86
N GLU A 101 17.16 4.88 -15.20
CA GLU A 101 17.11 5.55 -13.87
C GLU A 101 15.96 6.57 -13.68
N PRO A 102 15.54 7.38 -14.67
CA PRO A 102 14.43 8.34 -14.53
C PRO A 102 13.06 7.70 -14.24
N GLU A 103 12.80 6.49 -14.71
CA GLU A 103 11.52 5.82 -14.53
C GLU A 103 11.37 5.24 -13.11
N LEU A 104 12.48 4.91 -12.44
CA LEU A 104 12.50 4.56 -11.01
C LEU A 104 12.15 5.75 -10.11
N ALA A 105 12.27 6.98 -10.62
CA ALA A 105 11.90 8.19 -9.89
C ALA A 105 10.43 8.60 -10.09
N THR A 106 9.66 7.86 -10.89
CA THR A 106 8.23 8.17 -11.12
C THR A 106 7.36 7.53 -10.04
N PHE A 107 6.43 8.30 -9.47
CA PHE A 107 5.50 7.80 -8.45
C PHE A 107 4.34 7.01 -9.06
N ASP A 108 4.12 5.80 -8.55
CA ASP A 108 2.93 5.01 -8.87
C ASP A 108 1.67 5.64 -8.26
N ALA A 109 0.84 6.27 -9.11
CA ALA A 109 -0.45 6.83 -8.73
C ALA A 109 -1.46 5.79 -8.21
N CYS A 110 -1.21 4.51 -8.46
CA CYS A 110 -1.99 3.37 -7.96
C CYS A 110 -1.51 2.86 -6.59
N SER A 111 -0.55 3.55 -5.97
CA SER A 111 -0.05 3.25 -4.62
C SER A 111 -0.36 4.35 -3.62
N SER A 112 -0.19 4.05 -2.32
CA SER A 112 -0.26 5.02 -1.23
C SER A 112 1.03 5.82 -1.03
N ALA A 113 2.01 5.72 -1.93
CA ALA A 113 3.34 6.31 -1.73
C ALA A 113 3.29 7.85 -1.59
N ALA A 114 2.36 8.51 -2.29
CA ALA A 114 2.14 9.96 -2.20
C ALA A 114 1.74 10.43 -0.78
N TRP A 115 1.16 9.56 0.06
CA TRP A 115 0.77 9.87 1.44
C TRP A 115 1.75 9.34 2.48
N PHE A 116 2.85 8.71 2.06
CA PHE A 116 3.82 8.15 2.98
C PHE A 116 4.62 9.26 3.67
N SER A 117 4.79 9.18 4.99
CA SER A 117 5.51 10.19 5.81
C SER A 117 6.89 9.73 6.26
N GLY A 118 7.39 8.63 5.69
CA GLY A 118 8.63 7.97 6.08
C GLY A 118 9.79 8.19 5.12
N TRP A 119 9.75 9.25 4.30
CA TRP A 119 10.77 9.54 3.30
C TRP A 119 12.05 10.10 3.91
N ALA A 120 13.20 9.69 3.36
CA ALA A 120 14.46 10.38 3.61
C ALA A 120 14.41 11.81 3.04
N PRO A 121 15.22 12.76 3.56
CA PRO A 121 15.23 14.12 3.06
C PRO A 121 15.43 14.17 1.54
N ARG A 122 14.55 14.90 0.85
CA ARG A 122 14.56 15.07 -0.62
C ARG A 122 14.40 13.77 -1.43
N ALA A 123 13.95 12.68 -0.80
CA ALA A 123 13.76 11.38 -1.46
C ALA A 123 12.28 10.94 -1.50
N GLY A 124 11.34 11.86 -1.25
CA GLY A 124 9.90 11.63 -1.29
C GLY A 124 9.24 12.22 -2.55
N PRO A 125 7.89 12.20 -2.62
CA PRO A 125 7.13 12.73 -3.74
C PRO A 125 7.33 14.21 -3.96
N ALA A 126 7.35 14.58 -5.24
CA ALA A 126 7.26 15.97 -5.63
C ALA A 126 5.88 16.51 -5.24
N GLU A 127 5.78 17.81 -4.99
CA GLU A 127 4.53 18.43 -4.53
C GLU A 127 3.35 18.19 -5.48
N HIS A 128 3.62 18.15 -6.79
CA HIS A 128 2.60 17.87 -7.80
C HIS A 128 2.03 16.44 -7.69
N ASP A 129 2.83 15.45 -7.27
CA ASP A 129 2.37 14.08 -7.02
C ASP A 129 1.41 14.03 -5.83
N VAL A 130 1.76 14.73 -4.75
CA VAL A 130 0.95 14.82 -3.54
C VAL A 130 -0.37 15.54 -3.84
N ALA A 131 -0.31 16.66 -4.58
CA ALA A 131 -1.49 17.42 -4.98
C ALA A 131 -2.45 16.57 -5.84
N ARG A 132 -1.92 15.84 -6.82
CA ARG A 132 -2.70 14.92 -7.67
C ARG A 132 -3.30 13.76 -6.87
N ALA A 133 -2.61 13.27 -5.85
CA ALA A 133 -3.13 12.23 -4.98
C ALA A 133 -4.31 12.73 -4.13
N GLY A 134 -4.35 14.01 -3.78
CA GLY A 134 -5.42 14.60 -2.97
C GLY A 134 -5.38 14.09 -1.52
N PRO A 135 -6.49 14.17 -0.76
CA PRO A 135 -6.50 13.79 0.65
C PRO A 135 -6.19 12.30 0.83
N SER A 136 -5.45 11.99 1.90
CA SER A 136 -5.12 10.62 2.27
C SER A 136 -6.37 9.77 2.49
N ILE A 137 -6.37 8.58 1.88
CA ILE A 137 -7.38 7.54 2.15
C ILE A 137 -6.85 6.41 3.03
N VAL A 138 -5.57 6.48 3.42
CA VAL A 138 -4.96 5.57 4.38
C VAL A 138 -5.01 6.18 5.77
N ALA A 139 -5.10 5.32 6.78
CA ALA A 139 -5.11 5.71 8.17
C ALA A 139 -3.69 5.88 8.69
N SER A 140 -3.50 6.77 9.66
CA SER A 140 -2.26 6.86 10.42
C SER A 140 -2.03 5.58 11.24
N ALA A 141 -0.80 5.08 11.18
CA ALA A 141 -0.33 3.97 12.01
C ALA A 141 -0.34 4.33 13.50
N ARG A 142 -0.53 3.32 14.36
CA ARG A 142 -0.58 3.47 15.82
C ARG A 142 0.44 2.62 16.56
N THR A 143 0.82 1.48 16.02
CA THR A 143 1.78 0.60 16.69
C THR A 143 3.17 1.19 16.62
N TRP A 144 3.96 0.96 17.67
CA TRP A 144 5.36 1.42 17.70
C TRP A 144 6.15 0.91 16.50
N LEU A 145 5.94 -0.35 16.08
CA LEU A 145 6.62 -0.94 14.93
C LEU A 145 6.34 -0.18 13.64
N ALA A 146 5.08 0.20 13.39
CA ALA A 146 4.63 0.87 12.17
C ALA A 146 4.86 2.39 12.15
N THR A 147 5.04 3.02 13.31
CA THR A 147 5.31 4.47 13.43
C THR A 147 6.80 4.78 13.54
N THR A 148 7.49 4.14 14.48
CA THR A 148 8.83 4.52 14.94
C THR A 148 9.86 3.40 14.76
N GLY A 149 9.52 2.17 15.10
CA GLY A 149 10.44 1.04 15.12
C GLY A 149 11.15 0.84 13.79
N TRP A 150 10.38 0.76 12.71
CA TRP A 150 10.92 0.59 11.35
C TRP A 150 11.88 1.73 10.94
N ARG A 151 11.66 2.97 11.41
CA ARG A 151 12.49 4.13 11.06
C ARG A 151 13.94 3.98 11.52
N LYS A 152 14.16 3.23 12.61
CA LYS A 152 15.51 2.87 13.10
C LYS A 152 16.30 2.03 12.11
N ARG A 153 15.66 1.48 11.08
CA ARG A 153 16.29 0.71 9.98
C ARG A 153 16.55 1.56 8.74
N GLY A 154 16.37 2.88 8.84
CA GLY A 154 16.56 3.85 7.76
C GLY A 154 15.23 4.24 7.10
N LEU A 155 15.08 5.53 6.79
CA LEU A 155 13.95 6.05 6.03
C LEU A 155 13.96 5.51 4.59
N LEU A 156 12.80 5.52 3.93
CA LEU A 156 12.69 5.06 2.55
C LEU A 156 13.19 6.14 1.59
N ARG A 157 13.80 5.70 0.50
CA ARG A 157 14.12 6.56 -0.65
C ARG A 157 13.26 6.16 -1.83
N ILE A 158 12.86 7.16 -2.63
CA ILE A 158 12.01 6.93 -3.78
C ILE A 158 12.61 5.89 -4.72
N TRP A 159 13.92 5.78 -4.92
CA TRP A 159 14.54 4.81 -5.84
C TRP A 159 14.76 3.40 -5.25
N GLU A 160 14.22 3.07 -4.08
CA GLU A 160 14.39 1.71 -3.52
C GLU A 160 13.67 0.63 -4.34
N VAL A 161 14.30 -0.55 -4.41
CA VAL A 161 13.73 -1.72 -5.06
C VAL A 161 13.46 -2.78 -3.99
N PRO A 162 12.31 -3.48 -4.02
CA PRO A 162 12.04 -4.57 -3.11
C PRO A 162 13.12 -5.66 -3.23
N ARG A 163 13.62 -6.16 -2.10
CA ARG A 163 14.54 -7.30 -2.09
C ARG A 163 13.84 -8.54 -2.65
N ALA A 164 14.59 -9.39 -3.35
CA ALA A 164 14.11 -10.74 -3.66
C ALA A 164 13.77 -11.45 -2.33
N ARG A 165 12.58 -12.07 -2.30
CA ARG A 165 12.19 -12.97 -1.20
C ARG A 165 12.88 -14.30 -1.38
#